data_AF-A0A351A1I4-F1
#
_entry.id   AF-A0A351A1I4-F1
#
_cell.length_a   1.000
_cell.length_b   1.000
_cell.length_c   1.000
_cell.angle_alpha   90.00
_cell.angle_beta   90.00
_cell.angle_gamma   90.00
#
_symmetry.space_group_name_H-M   'P 1'
#
loop_
_entity.id
_entity.type
_entity.pdbx_description
1 polymer ?
#
loop_
_entity_poly.entity_id
_entity_poly.type
_entity_poly.pdbx_seq_one_letter_code
_entity_poly.pdbx_strand_id
1 'polypeptide(L)'
;LRLCCSSGFGRNCLAPALSALAKRYAALEIQLELLDRPVDLVGEGFQLDVRIGTVQEANLISRRIAGNARVLCAAPAYLERRGAPSSLQALAAHDCIVIRERDQDFGRWSLRGPQGLETVRVGGPL
;
A
#
# COMPACT_ATOMS: atom_id res chain seq x y z
N LEU A 1 -6.66 18.14 13.85
CA LEU A 1 -5.98 17.51 12.70
C LEU A 1 -6.73 16.24 12.34
N ARG A 2 -7.51 16.25 11.26
CA ARG A 2 -8.22 15.06 10.76
C ARG A 2 -7.47 14.46 9.57
N LEU A 3 -7.10 13.20 9.67
CA LEU A 3 -6.29 12.53 8.67
C LEU A 3 -6.77 11.10 8.39
N CYS A 4 -6.44 10.60 7.21
CA CYS A 4 -6.71 9.22 6.83
C CYS A 4 -5.45 8.49 6.38
N CYS A 5 -5.50 7.15 6.43
CA CYS A 5 -4.42 6.25 6.02
C CYS A 5 -4.96 4.85 5.68
N SER A 6 -4.19 4.02 4.96
CA SER A 6 -4.55 2.61 4.74
C SER A 6 -4.48 1.84 6.05
N SER A 7 -5.30 0.80 6.23
CA SER A 7 -5.42 0.12 7.53
C SER A 7 -4.11 -0.49 8.00
N GLY A 8 -3.38 -1.16 7.11
CA GLY A 8 -2.11 -1.81 7.44
C GLY A 8 -1.01 -0.82 7.83
N PHE A 9 -0.79 0.21 7.03
CA PHE A 9 0.22 1.23 7.33
C PHE A 9 -0.17 2.10 8.52
N GLY A 10 -1.45 2.45 8.62
CA GLY A 10 -2.02 3.25 9.68
C GLY A 10 -1.77 2.64 11.06
N ARG A 11 -2.07 1.35 11.23
CA ARG A 11 -1.82 0.63 12.49
C ARG A 11 -0.33 0.47 12.80
N ASN A 12 0.45 0.03 11.81
CA ASN A 12 1.82 -0.44 12.07
C ASN A 12 2.87 0.67 12.08
N CYS A 13 2.61 1.79 11.41
CA CYS A 13 3.60 2.86 11.24
C CYS A 13 3.08 4.22 11.72
N LEU A 14 1.86 4.59 11.30
CA LEU A 14 1.35 5.94 11.55
C LEU A 14 0.90 6.14 12.99
N ALA A 15 0.14 5.21 13.56
CA ALA A 15 -0.40 5.34 14.92
C ALA A 15 0.70 5.55 15.99
N PRO A 16 1.84 4.81 15.98
CA PRO A 16 2.97 5.10 16.87
C PRO A 16 3.53 6.52 16.69
N ALA A 17 3.66 6.99 15.45
CA ALA A 17 4.15 8.34 15.16
C ALA A 17 3.18 9.43 15.64
N LEU A 18 1.87 9.25 15.46
CA LEU A 18 0.85 10.16 15.98
C LEU A 18 0.81 10.16 17.51
N SER A 19 1.03 9.01 18.16
CA SER A 19 1.14 8.93 19.62
C SER A 19 2.32 9.76 20.13
N ALA A 20 3.49 9.67 19.48
CA ALA A 20 4.64 10.51 19.81
C ALA A 20 4.36 12.00 19.54
N LEU A 21 3.64 12.32 18.46
CA LEU A 21 3.25 13.70 18.12
C LEU A 21 2.31 14.29 19.17
N ALA A 22 1.29 13.55 19.60
CA ALA A 22 0.32 13.98 20.61
C ALA A 22 1.00 14.24 21.97
N LYS A 23 1.99 13.42 22.35
CA LYS A 23 2.79 13.65 23.57
C LYS A 23 3.62 14.93 23.49
N ARG A 24 4.14 15.27 22.31
CA ARG A 24 4.94 16.48 22.09
C ARG A 24 4.08 17.74 22.03
N TYR A 25 2.85 17.64 21.53
CA TYR A 25 1.93 18.75 21.35
C TYR A 25 0.59 18.44 22.02
N ALA A 26 0.50 18.65 23.34
CA ALA A 26 -0.65 18.22 24.15
C ALA A 26 -1.99 18.90 23.76
N ALA A 27 -1.96 20.08 23.14
CA ALA A 27 -3.14 20.78 22.65
C ALA A 27 -3.61 20.31 21.26
N LEU A 28 -2.87 19.40 20.60
CA LEU A 28 -3.19 18.93 19.26
C LEU A 28 -4.25 17.83 19.33
N GLU A 29 -5.45 18.12 18.85
CA GLU A 29 -6.49 17.11 18.63
C GLU A 29 -6.23 16.37 17.31
N ILE A 30 -6.13 15.04 17.37
CA ILE A 30 -5.86 14.17 16.22
C ILE A 30 -7.03 13.22 16.02
N GLN A 31 -7.61 13.23 14.83
CA GLN A 31 -8.59 12.25 14.37
C GLN A 31 -7.97 11.44 13.23
N LEU A 32 -7.84 10.12 13.44
CA LEU A 32 -7.31 9.19 12.44
C LEU A 32 -8.41 8.25 11.98
N GLU A 33 -8.67 8.22 10.69
CA GLU A 33 -9.54 7.23 10.05
C GLU A 33 -8.71 6.26 9.19
N LEU A 34 -8.94 4.96 9.37
CA LEU A 34 -8.30 3.92 8.60
C LEU A 34 -9.24 3.44 7.50
N LEU A 35 -8.85 3.69 6.24
CA LEU A 35 -9.72 3.51 5.08
C LEU A 35 -8.95 2.80 3.96
N ASP A 36 -9.49 1.67 3.49
CA ASP A 36 -8.95 0.88 2.37
C ASP A 36 -9.71 1.14 1.06
N ARG A 37 -10.29 2.34 0.94
CA ARG A 37 -10.94 2.87 -0.27
C ARG A 37 -10.29 4.18 -0.71
N PRO A 38 -10.52 4.62 -1.95
CA PRO A 38 -10.26 6.00 -2.35
C PRO A 38 -11.03 6.98 -1.46
N VAL A 39 -10.43 8.14 -1.19
CA VAL A 39 -10.95 9.20 -0.32
C VAL A 39 -10.87 10.52 -1.05
N ASP A 40 -11.97 11.27 -1.07
CA ASP A 40 -11.92 12.68 -1.46
C ASP A 40 -11.48 13.51 -0.25
N LEU A 41 -10.22 13.93 -0.25
CA LEU A 41 -9.64 14.68 0.87
C LEU A 41 -10.46 15.94 1.19
N VAL A 42 -10.92 16.66 0.15
CA VAL A 42 -11.64 17.92 0.30
C VAL A 42 -13.11 17.66 0.63
N GLY A 43 -13.78 16.84 -0.19
CA GLY A 43 -15.21 16.54 -0.06
C GLY A 43 -15.56 15.84 1.25
N GLU A 44 -14.65 15.02 1.78
CA GLU A 44 -14.86 14.31 3.05
C GLU A 44 -14.31 15.07 4.26
N GLY A 45 -13.63 16.21 4.07
CA GLY A 45 -13.13 17.07 5.15
C GLY A 45 -11.89 16.51 5.88
N PHE A 46 -11.02 15.80 5.17
CA PHE A 46 -9.71 15.42 5.67
C PHE A 46 -8.70 16.53 5.40
N GLN A 47 -7.72 16.69 6.29
CA GLN A 47 -6.64 17.68 6.15
C GLN A 47 -5.36 17.05 5.62
N LEU A 48 -5.20 15.72 5.77
CA LEU A 48 -4.01 14.98 5.37
C LEU A 48 -4.39 13.53 5.05
N ASP A 49 -3.81 12.99 3.98
CA ASP A 49 -3.86 11.55 3.67
C ASP A 49 -2.44 11.00 3.58
N VAL A 50 -2.14 10.01 4.40
CA VAL A 50 -0.86 9.29 4.36
C VAL A 50 -1.05 8.03 3.52
N ARG A 51 -0.58 8.10 2.27
CA ARG A 51 -0.83 7.09 1.23
C ARG A 51 0.39 6.26 0.89
N ILE A 52 0.14 5.00 0.56
CA ILE A 52 1.09 4.15 -0.18
C ILE A 52 0.68 4.16 -1.65
N GLY A 53 1.62 4.53 -2.53
CA GLY A 53 1.39 4.60 -3.97
C GLY A 53 1.55 6.02 -4.51
N THR A 54 1.17 6.20 -5.76
CA THR A 54 1.24 7.50 -6.45
C THR A 54 -0.04 8.28 -6.24
N VAL A 55 0.09 9.57 -5.91
CA VAL A 55 -1.03 10.52 -5.91
C VAL A 55 -1.16 11.07 -7.33
N GLN A 56 -2.34 10.96 -7.93
CA GLN A 56 -2.61 11.39 -9.31
C GLN A 56 -3.51 12.63 -9.38
N GLU A 57 -4.15 12.96 -8.27
CA GLU A 57 -5.06 14.08 -8.13
C GLU A 57 -4.29 15.41 -8.22
N ALA A 58 -4.50 16.15 -9.32
CA ALA A 58 -3.75 17.36 -9.63
C ALA A 58 -3.98 18.52 -8.64
N ASN A 59 -5.08 18.50 -7.90
CA ASN A 59 -5.44 19.49 -6.90
C ASN A 59 -4.80 19.21 -5.52
N LEU A 60 -3.98 18.17 -5.38
CA LEU A 60 -3.32 17.83 -4.12
C LEU A 60 -1.83 18.16 -4.16
N ILE A 61 -1.33 18.70 -3.05
CA ILE A 61 0.11 18.81 -2.81
C ILE A 61 0.57 17.48 -2.20
N SER A 62 1.47 16.77 -2.89
CA SER A 62 2.05 15.52 -2.40
C SER A 62 3.52 15.69 -2.01
N ARG A 63 3.93 15.01 -0.93
CA ARG A 63 5.32 14.95 -0.49
C ARG A 63 5.71 13.50 -0.22
N ARG A 64 6.76 13.02 -0.87
CA ARG A 64 7.31 11.69 -0.59
C ARG A 64 7.96 11.65 0.80
N ILE A 65 7.49 10.74 1.66
CA ILE A 65 7.98 10.58 3.04
C ILE A 65 9.02 9.44 3.12
N ALA A 66 8.76 8.32 2.45
CA ALA A 66 9.63 7.16 2.43
C ALA A 66 9.44 6.33 1.14
N GLY A 67 10.38 5.43 0.86
CA GLY A 67 10.19 4.37 -0.14
C GLY A 67 9.42 3.20 0.46
N ASN A 68 8.64 2.50 -0.37
CA ASN A 68 7.97 1.25 0.00
C ASN A 68 8.55 0.08 -0.80
N ALA A 69 9.40 -0.74 -0.18
CA ALA A 69 9.98 -1.91 -0.81
C ALA A 69 9.03 -3.12 -0.64
N ARG A 70 8.55 -3.67 -1.75
CA ARG A 70 7.76 -4.91 -1.77
C ARG A 70 8.64 -6.06 -2.23
N VAL A 71 8.49 -7.21 -1.58
CA VAL A 71 9.17 -8.46 -1.95
C VAL A 71 8.13 -9.50 -2.34
N LEU A 72 8.47 -10.33 -3.32
CA LEU A 72 7.69 -11.53 -3.60
C LEU A 72 8.08 -12.61 -2.60
N CYS A 73 7.08 -13.22 -1.99
CA CYS A 73 7.28 -14.35 -1.10
C CYS A 73 6.16 -15.38 -1.32
N ALA A 74 6.48 -16.62 -0.98
CA ALA A 74 5.53 -17.71 -0.97
C ALA A 74 5.87 -18.63 0.21
N ALA A 75 4.88 -19.34 0.72
CA ALA A 75 5.13 -20.37 1.72
C ALA A 75 6.04 -21.46 1.12
N PRO A 76 7.03 -22.00 1.85
CA PRO A 76 7.88 -23.09 1.35
C PRO A 76 7.07 -24.27 0.81
N ALA A 77 6.04 -24.70 1.55
CA ALA A 77 5.13 -25.77 1.16
C ALA A 77 4.34 -25.47 -0.14
N TYR A 78 4.13 -24.20 -0.50
CA TYR A 78 3.53 -23.85 -1.78
C TYR A 78 4.51 -24.11 -2.93
N LEU A 79 5.76 -23.68 -2.77
CA LEU A 79 6.82 -23.83 -3.76
C LEU A 79 7.22 -25.31 -3.96
N GLU A 80 7.19 -26.12 -2.90
CA GLU A 80 7.40 -27.58 -3.01
C GLU A 80 6.34 -28.25 -3.89
N ARG A 81 5.08 -27.79 -3.83
CA ARG A 81 3.98 -28.37 -4.60
C ARG A 81 3.86 -27.82 -6.02
N ARG A 82 4.11 -26.52 -6.21
CA ARG A 82 3.87 -25.81 -7.49
C ARG A 82 5.15 -25.45 -8.24
N GLY A 83 6.32 -25.69 -7.64
CA GLY A 83 7.60 -25.20 -8.13
C GLY A 83 7.79 -23.70 -7.85
N ALA A 84 9.03 -23.23 -7.96
CA ALA A 84 9.33 -21.81 -7.96
C ALA A 84 9.16 -21.22 -9.36
N PRO A 85 8.55 -20.02 -9.50
CA PRO A 85 8.42 -19.37 -10.81
C PRO A 85 9.80 -19.03 -11.37
N SER A 86 10.08 -19.44 -12.60
CA SER A 86 11.36 -19.19 -13.29
C SER A 86 11.45 -17.80 -13.95
N SER A 87 10.33 -17.08 -14.03
CA SER A 87 10.25 -15.74 -14.58
C SER A 87 9.10 -14.97 -13.94
N LEU A 88 9.10 -13.64 -14.14
CA LEU A 88 7.99 -12.81 -13.68
C LEU A 88 6.67 -13.21 -14.33
N GLN A 89 6.68 -13.53 -15.62
CA GLN A 89 5.49 -13.93 -16.39
C GLN A 89 4.92 -15.27 -15.92
N ALA A 90 5.76 -16.16 -15.39
CA ALA A 90 5.30 -17.43 -14.82
C ALA A 90 4.32 -17.25 -13.65
N LEU A 91 4.36 -16.11 -12.95
CA LEU A 91 3.42 -15.80 -11.86
C LEU A 91 1.96 -15.82 -12.30
N ALA A 92 1.65 -15.58 -13.57
CA ALA A 92 0.29 -15.68 -14.10
C ALA A 92 -0.29 -17.10 -14.00
N ALA A 93 0.55 -18.14 -13.87
CA ALA A 93 0.16 -19.53 -13.68
C ALA A 93 0.22 -20.01 -12.21
N HIS A 94 0.54 -19.09 -11.28
CA HIS A 94 0.56 -19.35 -9.85
C HIS A 94 -0.68 -18.78 -9.15
N ASP A 95 -0.93 -19.28 -7.95
CA ASP A 95 -2.04 -18.88 -7.09
C ASP A 95 -1.58 -17.65 -6.30
N CYS A 96 -1.62 -16.48 -6.94
CA CYS A 96 -1.17 -15.24 -6.33
C CYS A 96 -2.24 -14.68 -5.38
N ILE A 97 -1.83 -14.21 -4.21
CA ILE A 97 -2.72 -13.53 -3.25
C ILE A 97 -2.75 -12.05 -3.61
N VAL A 98 -3.85 -11.59 -4.19
CA VAL A 98 -3.92 -10.24 -4.75
C VAL A 98 -4.64 -9.31 -3.78
N ILE A 99 -3.87 -8.42 -3.15
CA ILE A 99 -4.45 -7.39 -2.26
C ILE A 99 -4.70 -6.12 -3.08
N ARG A 100 -5.94 -5.64 -3.07
CA ARG A 100 -6.25 -4.29 -3.56
C ARG A 100 -5.93 -3.27 -2.47
N GLU A 101 -4.83 -2.56 -2.62
CA GLU A 101 -4.53 -1.41 -1.76
C GLU A 101 -5.17 -0.14 -2.35
N ARG A 102 -6.32 0.26 -1.78
CA ARG A 102 -7.12 1.43 -2.20
C ARG A 102 -7.38 1.51 -3.71
N ASP A 103 -6.72 2.43 -4.40
CA ASP A 103 -6.84 2.79 -5.81
C ASP A 103 -5.87 2.01 -6.72
N GLN A 104 -5.05 1.12 -6.16
CA GLN A 104 -4.16 0.29 -6.96
C GLN A 104 -4.93 -0.72 -7.80
N ASP A 105 -4.46 -0.91 -9.03
CA ASP A 105 -5.05 -1.83 -9.98
C ASP A 105 -5.03 -3.27 -9.48
N PHE A 106 -6.22 -3.86 -9.38
CA PHE A 106 -6.36 -5.25 -8.94
C PHE A 106 -5.70 -6.21 -9.95
N GLY A 107 -4.85 -7.09 -9.44
CA GLY A 107 -4.18 -8.11 -10.24
C GLY A 107 -3.06 -7.59 -11.14
N ARG A 108 -2.63 -6.32 -11.00
CA ARG A 108 -1.46 -5.78 -11.70
C ARG A 108 -0.33 -5.52 -10.71
N TRP A 109 0.73 -6.32 -10.77
CA TRP A 109 1.91 -6.14 -9.93
C TRP A 109 3.01 -5.45 -10.72
N SER A 110 3.58 -4.39 -10.14
CA SER A 110 4.78 -3.74 -10.65
C SER A 110 5.96 -4.04 -9.72
N LEU A 111 6.98 -4.70 -10.26
CA LEU A 111 8.13 -5.21 -9.54
C LEU A 111 9.41 -4.64 -10.15
N ARG A 112 10.41 -4.39 -9.30
CA ARG A 112 11.72 -3.91 -9.76
C ARG A 112 12.66 -5.10 -9.91
N GLY A 113 12.99 -5.44 -11.15
CA GLY A 113 13.96 -6.46 -11.52
C GLY A 113 15.30 -5.87 -11.99
N PRO A 114 16.25 -6.72 -12.41
CA PRO A 114 17.54 -6.30 -12.95
C PRO A 114 17.43 -5.39 -14.19
N GLN A 115 16.34 -5.50 -14.95
CA GLN A 115 16.07 -4.70 -16.15
C GLN A 115 15.23 -3.45 -15.88
N GLY A 116 14.93 -3.15 -14.62
CA GLY A 116 14.12 -2.00 -14.22
C GLY A 116 12.73 -2.40 -13.73
N LEU A 117 11.76 -1.50 -13.94
CA LEU A 117 10.37 -1.74 -13.52
C LEU A 117 9.67 -2.62 -14.55
N GLU A 118 9.21 -3.79 -14.13
CA GLU A 118 8.43 -4.72 -14.93
C GLU A 118 7.03 -4.87 -14.33
N THR A 119 6.03 -5.09 -15.17
CA THR A 119 4.65 -5.25 -14.73
C THR A 119 4.09 -6.57 -15.24
N VAL A 120 3.38 -7.28 -14.37
CA VAL A 120 2.73 -8.56 -14.68
C VAL A 120 1.30 -8.55 -14.20
N ARG A 121 0.41 -9.18 -14.97
CA ARG A 121 -0.93 -9.51 -14.50
C ARG A 121 -0.90 -10.85 -13.79
N VAL A 122 -1.41 -10.87 -12.58
CA VAL A 122 -1.54 -12.06 -11.76
C VAL A 122 -2.98 -12.24 -11.33
N GLY A 123 -3.32 -13.48 -11.01
CA GLY A 123 -4.58 -13.84 -10.40
C GLY A 123 -4.36 -14.97 -9.42
N GLY A 124 -5.43 -15.38 -8.77
CA GLY A 124 -5.40 -16.47 -7.84
C GLY A 124 -6.77 -16.69 -7.24
N PRO A 125 -6.92 -17.75 -6.45
CA PRO A 125 -8.18 -18.06 -5.78
C PRO A 125 -8.53 -17.05 -4.66
N LEU A 126 -7.64 -16.12 -4.32
CA LEU A 126 -7.76 -15.14 -3.23
C LEU A 126 -7.38 -13.73 -3.68
#